data_AF-A0A972ZRX6-F1
#
_entry.id   AF-A0A972ZRX6-F1
#
_cell.length_a   1.000
_cell.length_b   1.000
_cell.length_c   1.000
_cell.angle_alpha   90.00
_cell.angle_beta   90.00
_cell.angle_gamma   90.00
#
_symmetry.space_group_name_H-M   'P 1'
#
loop_
_entity.id
_entity.type
_entity.pdbx_description
1 polymer ?
#
loop_
_entity_poly.entity_id
_entity_poly.type
_entity_poly.pdbx_seq_one_letter_code
_entity_poly.pdbx_strand_id
1 'polypeptide(L)'
;MKKRFKTILIFTLIIFFCINLQVWAQDAAEEYRSVKLGIIKEVKSSVNNKEYELIINYPSTYSQNPDKKYPVVYFCDGYYDFPLLTMIYNNLKYDQRITDCFLVGFSYKGEIPDYGPLRIHDYMPTKSNQYNIGGGADEFLQVVEKDFICYMGKNFRVDPEWRALGGSSAGGMFTLYTLIY
;
A
#
# COMPACT_ATOMS: atom_id res chain seq x y z
N MET A 1 -25.99 -60.80 19.98
CA MET A 1 -26.28 -59.35 19.81
C MET A 1 -25.42 -58.42 20.67
N LYS A 2 -25.25 -58.64 21.99
CA LYS A 2 -24.53 -57.72 22.89
C LYS A 2 -23.06 -57.42 22.53
N LYS A 3 -22.30 -58.39 21.99
CA LYS A 3 -20.88 -58.17 21.58
C LYS A 3 -20.75 -57.22 20.38
N ARG A 4 -21.60 -57.38 19.35
CA ARG A 4 -21.59 -56.52 18.15
C ARG A 4 -21.93 -55.06 18.48
N PHE A 5 -22.86 -54.85 19.41
CA PHE A 5 -23.23 -53.50 19.87
C PHE A 5 -22.07 -52.79 20.60
N LYS A 6 -21.32 -53.50 21.46
CA LYS A 6 -20.12 -52.95 22.12
C LYS A 6 -19.02 -52.56 21.13
N THR A 7 -18.79 -53.38 20.11
CA THR A 7 -17.79 -53.09 19.07
C THR A 7 -18.16 -51.83 18.27
N ILE A 8 -19.43 -51.68 17.89
CA ILE A 8 -19.91 -50.49 17.18
C ILE A 8 -19.75 -49.25 18.05
N LEU A 9 -20.15 -49.31 19.33
CA LEU A 9 -20.04 -48.17 20.25
C LEU A 9 -18.57 -47.71 20.44
N ILE A 10 -17.63 -48.65 20.55
CA ILE A 10 -16.19 -48.33 20.68
C ILE A 10 -15.69 -47.64 19.41
N PHE A 11 -16.06 -48.14 18.22
CA PHE A 11 -15.67 -47.51 16.96
C PHE A 11 -16.25 -46.09 16.82
N THR A 12 -17.51 -45.87 17.22
CA THR A 12 -18.13 -44.54 17.20
C THR A 12 -17.42 -43.57 18.15
N LEU A 13 -17.04 -44.03 19.34
CA LEU A 13 -16.30 -43.22 20.32
C LEU A 13 -14.88 -42.88 19.85
N ILE A 14 -14.18 -43.82 19.19
CA ILE A 14 -12.85 -43.56 18.61
C ILE A 14 -12.96 -42.53 17.48
N ILE A 15 -13.95 -42.67 16.59
CA ILE A 15 -14.18 -41.70 15.50
C ILE A 15 -14.48 -40.32 16.08
N PHE A 16 -15.36 -40.24 17.08
CA PHE A 16 -15.68 -38.97 17.75
C PHE A 16 -14.44 -38.35 18.42
N PHE A 17 -13.61 -39.16 19.08
CA PHE A 17 -12.36 -38.71 19.70
C PHE A 17 -11.34 -38.21 18.65
N CYS A 18 -11.18 -38.91 17.53
CA CYS A 18 -10.30 -38.50 16.44
C CYS A 18 -10.75 -37.18 15.77
N ILE A 19 -12.06 -36.96 15.61
CA ILE A 19 -12.60 -35.70 15.07
C ILE A 19 -12.29 -34.54 16.01
N ASN A 20 -12.43 -34.73 17.33
CA ASN A 20 -12.11 -33.69 18.31
C ASN A 20 -10.61 -33.33 18.35
N LEU A 21 -9.71 -34.30 18.12
CA LEU A 21 -8.26 -34.05 18.04
C LEU A 21 -7.87 -33.20 16.82
N GLN A 22 -8.58 -33.33 15.69
CA GLN A 22 -8.33 -32.50 14.50
C GLN A 22 -8.73 -31.02 14.72
N VAL A 23 -9.81 -30.77 15.45
CA VAL A 23 -10.29 -29.41 15.73
C VAL A 23 -9.27 -28.62 16.56
N TRP A 24 -8.66 -29.23 17.58
CA TRP A 24 -7.66 -28.57 18.42
C TRP A 24 -6.30 -28.40 17.73
N ALA A 25 -5.95 -29.28 16.78
CA ALA A 25 -4.74 -29.14 15.99
C ALA A 25 -4.83 -28.00 14.96
N GLN A 26 -6.04 -27.62 14.55
CA GLN A 26 -6.26 -26.57 13.55
C GLN A 26 -6.27 -25.16 14.16
N ASP A 27 -6.62 -25.02 15.44
CA ASP A 27 -6.52 -23.75 16.19
C ASP A 27 -5.07 -23.39 16.57
N ALA A 28 -4.12 -24.32 16.43
CA ALA A 28 -2.69 -24.10 16.64
C ALA A 28 -1.93 -23.75 15.34
N ALA A 29 -2.63 -23.47 14.24
CA ALA A 29 -2.03 -22.93 13.03
C ALA A 29 -1.52 -21.50 13.31
N GLU A 30 -0.21 -21.40 13.51
CA GLU A 30 0.63 -20.20 13.61
C GLU A 30 -0.10 -18.86 13.41
N GLU A 31 -0.27 -18.12 14.51
CA GLU A 31 -0.53 -16.68 14.46
C GLU A 31 0.73 -16.00 13.87
N TYR A 32 0.83 -15.97 12.54
CA TYR A 32 1.85 -15.18 11.85
C TYR A 32 1.71 -13.73 12.34
N ARG A 33 2.69 -13.26 13.13
CA ARG A 33 2.78 -11.85 13.50
C ARG A 33 3.00 -11.04 12.23
N SER A 34 1.93 -10.45 11.71
CA SER A 34 1.98 -9.61 10.53
C SER A 34 2.56 -8.24 10.86
N VAL A 35 3.50 -7.77 10.05
CA VAL A 35 4.02 -6.40 10.13
C VAL A 35 3.09 -5.51 9.32
N LYS A 36 2.27 -4.71 10.00
CA LYS A 36 1.41 -3.72 9.33
C LYS A 36 2.25 -2.50 8.92
N LEU A 37 2.57 -2.41 7.64
CA LEU A 37 3.34 -1.29 7.08
C LEU A 37 2.50 -0.04 6.81
N GLY A 38 1.18 -0.17 6.66
CA GLY A 38 0.34 0.97 6.31
C GLY A 38 -1.12 0.60 6.06
N ILE A 39 -1.80 1.47 5.32
CA ILE A 39 -3.15 1.27 4.80
C ILE A 39 -3.16 1.51 3.29
N ILE A 40 -4.10 0.90 2.59
CA ILE A 40 -4.38 1.21 1.19
C ILE A 40 -5.69 2.00 1.14
N LYS A 41 -5.71 3.06 0.33
CA LYS A 41 -6.88 3.89 0.09
C LYS A 41 -7.12 4.05 -1.40
N GLU A 42 -8.29 3.59 -1.83
CA GLU A 42 -8.75 3.78 -3.21
C GLU A 42 -9.13 5.25 -3.44
N VAL A 43 -8.72 5.78 -4.57
CA VAL A 43 -9.03 7.15 -5.01
C VAL A 43 -9.48 7.08 -6.46
N LYS A 44 -10.75 7.42 -6.71
CA LYS A 44 -11.24 7.62 -8.07
C LYS A 44 -10.88 9.04 -8.52
N SER A 45 -10.16 9.15 -9.62
CA SER A 45 -9.72 10.44 -10.14
C SER A 45 -10.88 11.24 -10.74
N SER A 46 -10.95 12.52 -10.39
CA SER A 46 -11.86 13.48 -11.03
C SER A 46 -11.35 13.97 -12.39
N VAL A 47 -10.07 13.78 -12.69
CA VAL A 47 -9.41 14.26 -13.91
C VAL A 47 -9.63 13.29 -15.07
N ASN A 48 -9.40 12.00 -14.85
CA ASN A 48 -9.40 11.00 -15.92
C ASN A 48 -10.31 9.79 -15.67
N ASN A 49 -11.10 9.83 -14.60
CA ASN A 49 -12.03 8.77 -14.19
C ASN A 49 -11.40 7.40 -13.88
N LYS A 50 -10.06 7.30 -13.84
CA LYS A 50 -9.36 6.07 -13.45
C LYS A 50 -9.43 5.89 -11.93
N GLU A 51 -9.27 4.64 -11.48
CA GLU A 51 -9.19 4.29 -10.07
C GLU A 51 -7.74 3.98 -9.70
N TYR A 52 -7.25 4.70 -8.70
CA TYR A 52 -5.90 4.60 -8.17
C TYR A 52 -5.94 4.14 -6.72
N GLU A 53 -4.77 3.81 -6.21
CA GLU A 53 -4.56 3.46 -4.81
C GLU A 53 -3.43 4.31 -4.22
N LEU A 54 -3.66 4.80 -3.00
CA LEU A 54 -2.62 5.39 -2.17
C LEU A 54 -2.26 4.39 -1.08
N ILE A 55 -1.00 3.98 -1.04
CA ILE A 55 -0.45 3.17 0.05
C ILE A 55 0.18 4.13 1.06
N ILE A 56 -0.31 4.15 2.29
CA ILE A 56 -0.03 5.20 3.28
C ILE A 56 0.57 4.60 4.54
N ASN A 57 1.78 5.03 4.89
CA ASN A 57 2.39 4.81 6.21
C ASN A 57 2.18 6.06 7.07
N TYR A 58 1.81 5.86 8.34
CA TYR A 58 1.58 6.96 9.27
C TYR A 58 2.89 7.33 9.99
N PRO A 59 3.08 8.62 10.30
CA PRO A 59 4.08 9.04 11.27
C PRO A 59 3.88 8.29 12.59
N SER A 60 4.94 7.76 13.20
CA SER A 60 4.78 6.93 14.41
C SER A 60 4.30 7.73 15.63
N THR A 61 4.38 9.06 15.57
CA THR A 61 3.91 9.98 16.62
C THR A 61 2.51 10.57 16.34
N TYR A 62 1.84 10.11 15.27
CA TYR A 62 0.60 10.70 14.77
C TYR A 62 -0.56 10.65 15.78
N SER A 63 -0.71 9.55 16.52
CA SER A 63 -1.81 9.38 17.49
C SER A 63 -1.57 10.12 18.80
N GLN A 64 -0.30 10.34 19.18
CA GLN A 64 0.07 11.01 20.42
C GLN A 64 0.07 12.54 20.30
N ASN A 65 0.11 13.07 19.08
CA ASN A 65 0.17 14.52 18.83
C ASN A 65 -1.01 14.97 17.95
N PRO A 66 -2.19 15.24 18.55
CA PRO A 66 -3.41 15.57 17.80
C PRO A 66 -3.36 16.91 17.07
N ASP A 67 -2.51 17.85 17.52
CA ASP A 67 -2.41 19.19 16.93
C ASP A 67 -1.25 19.31 15.93
N LYS A 68 -0.38 18.30 15.86
CA LYS A 68 0.78 18.32 14.97
C LYS A 68 0.37 17.98 13.54
N LYS A 69 0.82 18.82 12.60
CA LYS A 69 0.82 18.56 11.17
C LYS A 69 2.13 17.92 10.75
N TYR A 70 2.07 17.00 9.79
CA TYR A 70 3.22 16.21 9.37
C TYR A 70 3.53 16.43 7.90
N PRO A 71 4.82 16.49 7.54
CA PRO A 71 5.20 16.47 6.14
C PRO A 71 4.75 15.18 5.43
N VAL A 72 4.68 15.25 4.09
CA VAL A 72 4.32 14.09 3.27
C VAL A 72 5.40 13.83 2.22
N VAL A 73 5.94 12.61 2.22
CA VAL A 73 6.83 12.12 1.17
C VAL A 73 6.02 11.21 0.26
N TYR A 74 5.70 11.72 -0.93
CA TYR A 74 5.08 10.97 -2.00
C TYR A 74 6.12 10.23 -2.81
N PHE A 75 5.75 9.08 -3.37
CA PHE A 75 6.60 8.40 -4.34
C PHE A 75 5.82 7.60 -5.36
N CYS A 76 6.39 7.54 -6.56
CA CYS A 76 5.92 6.68 -7.63
C CYS A 76 6.10 5.20 -7.26
N ASP A 77 5.33 4.32 -7.90
CA ASP A 77 5.51 2.87 -7.82
C ASP A 77 5.37 2.30 -6.40
N GLY A 78 4.40 2.81 -5.63
CA GLY A 78 4.09 2.35 -4.28
C GLY A 78 3.81 0.85 -4.18
N TYR A 79 3.17 0.27 -5.19
CA TYR A 79 2.93 -1.18 -5.26
C TYR A 79 4.22 -2.02 -5.21
N TYR A 80 5.38 -1.43 -5.56
CA TYR A 80 6.67 -2.10 -5.61
C TYR A 80 7.62 -1.62 -4.50
N ASP A 81 7.78 -0.32 -4.33
CA ASP A 81 8.82 0.27 -3.48
C ASP A 81 8.39 0.49 -2.02
N PHE A 82 7.08 0.45 -1.72
CA PHE A 82 6.57 0.85 -0.41
C PHE A 82 7.18 0.07 0.77
N PRO A 83 7.34 -1.26 0.73
CA PRO A 83 7.96 -1.99 1.84
C PRO A 83 9.41 -1.58 2.10
N LEU A 84 10.21 -1.47 1.04
CA LEU A 84 11.63 -1.09 1.15
C LEU A 84 11.77 0.32 1.71
N LEU A 85 11.03 1.28 1.15
CA LEU A 85 11.09 2.67 1.59
C LEU A 85 10.61 2.85 3.04
N THR A 86 9.59 2.10 3.46
CA THR A 86 9.12 2.13 4.86
C THR A 86 10.19 1.62 5.83
N MET A 87 10.96 0.59 5.45
CA MET A 87 12.06 0.09 6.29
C MET A 87 13.23 1.08 6.37
N ILE A 88 13.62 1.67 5.23
CA ILE A 88 14.66 2.71 5.19
C ILE A 88 14.25 3.90 6.06
N TYR A 89 13.02 4.37 5.91
CA TYR A 89 12.45 5.43 6.72
C TYR A 89 12.52 5.13 8.22
N ASN A 90 12.09 3.94 8.64
CA ASN A 90 12.11 3.56 10.05
C ASN A 90 13.52 3.56 10.63
N ASN A 91 14.51 3.08 9.88
CA ASN A 91 15.91 3.12 10.31
C ASN A 91 16.44 4.55 10.42
N LEU A 92 16.24 5.37 9.39
CA LEU A 92 16.68 6.77 9.40
C LEU A 92 16.02 7.57 10.51
N LYS A 93 14.76 7.29 10.82
CA LYS A 93 14.04 7.91 11.92
C LYS A 93 14.57 7.45 13.28
N TYR A 94 14.82 6.15 13.45
CA TYR A 94 15.41 5.62 14.69
C TYR A 94 16.75 6.29 14.98
N ASP A 95 17.56 6.48 13.94
CA ASP A 95 18.85 7.18 14.01
C ASP A 95 18.72 8.72 14.05
N GLN A 96 17.50 9.26 14.12
CA GLN A 96 17.19 10.69 14.20
C GLN A 96 17.77 11.51 13.02
N ARG A 97 17.89 10.89 11.84
CA ARG A 97 18.43 11.51 10.61
C ARG A 97 17.36 12.21 9.78
N ILE A 98 16.10 11.90 10.01
CA ILE A 98 14.94 12.50 9.34
C ILE A 98 13.83 12.81 10.35
N THR A 99 12.93 13.70 9.98
CA THR A 99 11.71 13.98 10.74
C THR A 99 10.65 12.91 10.50
N ASP A 100 9.70 12.81 11.42
CA ASP A 100 8.52 11.96 11.29
C ASP A 100 7.60 12.52 10.19
N CYS A 101 7.20 11.71 9.23
CA CYS A 101 6.38 12.12 8.09
C CYS A 101 5.43 11.00 7.65
N PHE A 102 4.47 11.34 6.80
CA PHE A 102 3.72 10.35 6.04
C PHE A 102 4.55 9.87 4.86
N LEU A 103 4.54 8.56 4.61
CA LEU A 103 4.99 8.00 3.33
C LEU A 103 3.76 7.61 2.51
N VAL A 104 3.68 8.10 1.27
CA VAL A 104 2.53 7.86 0.40
C VAL A 104 3.00 7.37 -0.97
N GLY A 105 2.80 6.08 -1.24
CA GLY A 105 3.12 5.47 -2.53
C GLY A 105 1.92 5.48 -3.48
N PHE A 106 2.15 5.84 -4.74
CA PHE A 106 1.14 5.76 -5.79
C PHE A 106 1.02 4.34 -6.35
N SER A 107 -0.21 3.85 -6.46
CA SER A 107 -0.54 2.54 -7.01
C SER A 107 -1.79 2.64 -7.88
N TYR A 108 -2.08 1.56 -8.59
CA TYR A 108 -3.20 1.43 -9.51
C TYR A 108 -4.13 0.38 -8.95
N LYS A 109 -5.44 0.63 -8.96
CA LYS A 109 -6.40 -0.34 -8.46
C LYS A 109 -6.53 -1.51 -9.45
N GLY A 110 -6.63 -2.72 -8.90
CA GLY A 110 -6.90 -3.95 -9.65
C GLY A 110 -6.45 -5.16 -8.84
N GLU A 111 -6.98 -6.35 -9.15
CA GLU A 111 -6.56 -7.57 -8.45
C GLU A 111 -5.07 -7.86 -8.71
N ILE A 112 -4.64 -7.77 -9.98
CA ILE A 112 -3.25 -7.85 -10.42
C ILE A 112 -3.10 -6.95 -11.67
N PRO A 113 -3.04 -5.62 -11.52
CA PRO A 113 -2.95 -4.72 -12.68
C PRO A 113 -1.59 -4.88 -13.37
N ASP A 114 -1.58 -4.73 -14.70
CA ASP A 114 -0.32 -4.64 -15.45
C ASP A 114 0.29 -3.25 -15.26
N TYR A 115 1.14 -3.13 -14.25
CA TYR A 115 1.74 -1.87 -13.85
C TYR A 115 2.62 -1.24 -14.94
N GLY A 116 3.21 -2.05 -15.83
CA GLY A 116 4.17 -1.58 -16.83
C GLY A 116 3.57 -0.54 -17.79
N PRO A 117 2.50 -0.87 -18.52
CA PRO A 117 1.83 0.08 -19.39
C PRO A 117 1.21 1.26 -18.64
N LEU A 118 0.63 1.03 -17.46
CA LEU A 118 -0.01 2.06 -16.65
C LEU A 118 1.00 3.15 -16.24
N ARG A 119 2.14 2.74 -15.67
CA ARG A 119 3.17 3.69 -15.24
C ARG A 119 3.86 4.37 -16.41
N ILE A 120 4.06 3.68 -17.53
CA ILE A 120 4.66 4.32 -18.71
C ILE A 120 3.69 5.36 -19.29
N HIS A 121 2.38 5.09 -19.29
CA HIS A 121 1.39 6.09 -19.67
C HIS A 121 1.45 7.31 -18.75
N ASP A 122 1.29 7.10 -17.44
CA ASP A 122 1.09 8.17 -16.47
C ASP A 122 2.39 8.94 -16.15
N TYR A 123 3.57 8.33 -16.23
CA TYR A 123 4.82 8.99 -15.84
C TYR A 123 5.62 9.59 -17.00
N MET A 124 5.39 9.16 -18.23
CA MET A 124 6.17 9.64 -19.37
C MET A 124 5.53 10.90 -19.98
N PRO A 125 6.27 12.02 -20.10
CA PRO A 125 5.75 13.26 -20.70
C PRO A 125 5.42 13.12 -22.18
N THR A 126 6.11 12.23 -22.88
CA THR A 126 5.90 11.96 -24.30
C THR A 126 5.68 10.48 -24.53
N LYS A 127 5.09 10.15 -25.68
CA LYS A 127 4.95 8.77 -26.12
C LYS A 127 6.33 8.11 -26.27
N SER A 128 6.53 6.95 -25.66
CA SER A 128 7.71 6.14 -25.87
C SER A 128 7.66 5.48 -27.24
N ASN A 129 8.70 5.65 -28.05
CA ASN A 129 8.84 4.96 -29.34
C ASN A 129 8.95 3.44 -29.17
N GLN A 130 9.53 2.98 -28.07
CA GLN A 130 9.72 1.55 -27.80
C GLN A 130 8.41 0.84 -27.44
N TYR A 131 7.56 1.51 -26.64
CA TYR A 131 6.35 0.90 -26.10
C TYR A 131 5.07 1.36 -26.82
N ASN A 132 5.16 2.40 -27.64
CA ASN A 132 4.02 3.06 -28.31
C ASN A 132 2.92 3.51 -27.32
N ILE A 133 3.32 3.87 -26.11
CA ILE A 133 2.48 4.38 -25.00
C ILE A 133 3.24 5.48 -24.24
N GLY A 134 2.56 6.29 -23.44
CA GLY A 134 3.13 7.48 -22.79
C GLY A 134 2.38 8.75 -23.17
N GLY A 135 2.85 9.90 -22.69
CA GLY A 135 2.22 11.20 -22.93
C GLY A 135 1.15 11.57 -21.91
N GLY A 136 1.02 10.81 -20.82
CA GLY A 136 0.01 11.03 -19.78
C GLY A 136 0.49 11.87 -18.59
N ALA A 137 1.75 12.32 -18.56
CA ALA A 137 2.31 13.00 -17.39
C ALA A 137 1.55 14.26 -16.97
N ASP A 138 1.05 15.07 -17.93
CA ASP A 138 0.23 16.25 -17.62
C ASP A 138 -1.09 15.89 -16.94
N GLU A 139 -1.77 14.86 -17.45
CA GLU A 139 -3.01 14.38 -16.88
C GLU A 139 -2.75 13.80 -15.49
N PHE A 140 -1.71 12.99 -15.34
CA PHE A 140 -1.36 12.36 -14.08
C PHE A 140 -0.89 13.36 -13.02
N LEU A 141 -0.15 14.40 -13.39
CA LEU A 141 0.19 15.51 -12.48
C LEU A 141 -1.09 16.15 -11.91
N GLN A 142 -2.08 16.40 -12.76
CA GLN A 142 -3.37 16.90 -12.28
C GLN A 142 -4.09 15.92 -11.34
N VAL A 143 -3.99 14.60 -11.58
CA VAL A 143 -4.50 13.59 -10.63
C VAL A 143 -3.80 13.73 -9.27
N VAL A 144 -2.47 13.82 -9.27
CA VAL A 144 -1.68 13.95 -8.04
C VAL A 144 -2.09 15.21 -7.27
N GLU A 145 -2.26 16.34 -7.95
CA GLU A 145 -2.63 17.61 -7.31
C GLU A 145 -4.07 17.66 -6.82
N LYS A 146 -5.03 17.34 -7.72
CA LYS A 146 -6.46 17.56 -7.49
C LYS A 146 -7.09 16.43 -6.71
N ASP A 147 -6.55 15.21 -6.83
CA ASP A 147 -7.11 14.03 -6.18
C ASP A 147 -6.22 13.56 -5.03
N PHE A 148 -4.94 13.26 -5.25
CA PHE A 148 -4.11 12.60 -4.21
C PHE A 148 -3.69 13.54 -3.06
N ILE A 149 -3.13 14.70 -3.39
CA ILE A 149 -2.72 15.71 -2.39
C ILE A 149 -3.95 16.23 -1.64
N CYS A 150 -5.02 16.51 -2.38
CA CYS A 150 -6.29 16.92 -1.81
C CYS A 150 -6.90 15.85 -0.89
N TYR A 151 -6.82 14.56 -1.26
CA TYR A 151 -7.24 13.46 -0.38
C TYR A 151 -6.44 13.44 0.92
N MET A 152 -5.11 13.58 0.84
CA MET A 152 -4.27 13.62 2.03
C MET A 152 -4.60 14.82 2.93
N GLY A 153 -4.78 16.01 2.33
CA GLY A 153 -5.12 17.25 3.03
C GLY A 153 -6.49 17.22 3.73
N LYS A 154 -7.48 16.52 3.16
CA LYS A 154 -8.83 16.41 3.73
C LYS A 154 -8.93 15.38 4.84
N ASN A 155 -8.16 14.30 4.75
CA ASN A 155 -8.33 13.13 5.62
C ASN A 155 -7.27 12.99 6.72
N PHE A 156 -6.15 13.72 6.62
CA PHE A 156 -5.02 13.61 7.55
C PHE A 156 -4.47 14.97 7.95
N ARG A 157 -3.78 15.02 9.09
CA ARG A 157 -3.07 16.22 9.56
C ARG A 157 -1.73 16.35 8.86
N VAL A 158 -1.77 16.77 7.61
CA VAL A 158 -0.58 17.00 6.78
C VAL A 158 -0.20 18.48 6.78
N ASP A 159 1.09 18.75 6.64
CA ASP A 159 1.65 20.08 6.43
C ASP A 159 1.61 20.40 4.92
N PRO A 160 0.78 21.37 4.47
CA PRO A 160 0.68 21.70 3.05
C PRO A 160 1.97 22.31 2.49
N GLU A 161 2.82 22.90 3.33
CA GLU A 161 4.04 23.58 2.90
C GLU A 161 5.23 22.61 2.77
N TRP A 162 5.10 21.37 3.25
CA TRP A 162 6.20 20.42 3.27
C TRP A 162 5.82 19.09 2.62
N ARG A 163 6.07 19.04 1.32
CA ARG A 163 5.84 17.88 0.46
C ARG A 163 7.11 17.55 -0.32
N ALA A 164 7.37 16.26 -0.50
CA ALA A 164 8.41 15.77 -1.39
C ALA A 164 7.81 14.72 -2.34
N LEU A 165 8.37 14.61 -3.55
CA LEU A 165 8.06 13.55 -4.50
C LEU A 165 9.35 12.84 -4.90
N GLY A 166 9.33 11.51 -4.92
CA GLY A 166 10.42 10.68 -5.40
C GLY A 166 9.96 9.59 -6.37
N GLY A 167 10.89 9.09 -7.17
CA GLY A 167 10.63 7.97 -8.06
C GLY A 167 11.90 7.50 -8.75
N SER A 168 11.87 6.27 -9.26
CA SER A 168 12.97 5.66 -10.01
C SER A 168 12.55 5.33 -11.44
N SER A 169 13.50 5.34 -12.38
CA SER A 169 13.24 5.05 -13.79
C SER A 169 12.15 5.99 -14.35
N ALA A 170 11.04 5.47 -14.90
CA ALA A 170 9.92 6.32 -15.35
C ALA A 170 9.35 7.20 -14.21
N GLY A 171 9.29 6.72 -12.97
CA GLY A 171 8.89 7.55 -11.83
C GLY A 171 9.89 8.68 -11.54
N GLY A 172 11.17 8.48 -11.85
CA GLY A 172 12.19 9.52 -11.80
C GLY A 172 12.01 10.55 -12.92
N MET A 173 11.63 10.10 -14.12
CA MET A 173 11.23 10.99 -15.22
C MET A 173 10.05 11.87 -14.82
N PHE A 174 9.00 11.28 -14.24
CA PHE A 174 7.85 12.04 -13.73
C PHE A 174 8.25 13.00 -12.62
N THR A 175 9.09 12.58 -11.68
CA THR A 175 9.58 13.48 -10.61
C THR A 175 10.30 14.70 -11.20
N LEU A 176 11.16 14.51 -12.19
CA LEU A 176 11.82 15.62 -12.89
C LEU A 176 10.83 16.47 -13.68
N TYR A 177 9.80 15.86 -14.28
CA TYR A 177 8.74 16.56 -14.97
C TYR A 177 8.03 17.56 -14.05
N THR A 178 7.63 17.11 -12.85
CA THR A 178 6.97 17.96 -11.84
C THR A 178 7.85 19.07 -11.24
N LEU A 179 9.17 19.05 -11.49
CA LEU A 179 10.05 20.14 -11.08
C LEU A 179 9.97 21.32 -12.06
N ILE A 180 9.60 21.06 -13.31
CA ILE A 180 9.57 22.03 -14.39
C ILE A 180 8.18 22.69 -14.51
N TYR A 181 7.13 21.94 -14.19
CA TYR A 181 5.73 22.32 -14.31
C TYR A 181 5.05 22.27 -12.94
#